data_AF-A0A0F3ND75-F1
#
_entry.id   AF-A0A0F3ND75-F1
#
_cell.length_a   1.000
_cell.length_b   1.000
_cell.length_c   1.000
_cell.angle_alpha   90.00
_cell.angle_beta   90.00
_cell.angle_gamma   90.00
#
_symmetry.space_group_name_H-M   'P 1'
#
loop_
_entity.id
_entity.type
_entity.pdbx_description
1 polymer ?
#
loop_
_entity_poly.entity_id
_entity_poly.type
_entity_poly.pdbx_seq_one_letter_code
_entity_poly.pdbx_strand_id
1 'polypeptide(L)' 'MSINDEYTFESALEQLELIVKELESSQVTLGRSVELYSLGKELYEYCNKVIEDIELKIEIKE' A
#
# COMPACT_ATOMS: atom_id res chain seq x y z
N MET A 1 8.33 8.41 -22.75
CA MET A 1 8.50 7.92 -21.37
C MET A 1 7.76 8.90 -20.49
N SER A 2 6.51 8.58 -20.16
CA SER A 2 5.66 9.45 -19.34
C SER A 2 5.65 8.87 -17.94
N ILE A 3 6.51 9.42 -17.09
CA ILE A 3 6.54 9.16 -15.65
C ILE A 3 5.68 10.27 -15.03
N ASN A 4 4.42 9.95 -14.77
CA ASN A 4 3.57 10.67 -13.82
C ASN A 4 3.02 9.59 -12.89
N ASP A 5 3.92 9.02 -12.09
CA ASP A 5 3.64 7.98 -11.10
C ASP A 5 3.21 8.62 -9.77
N GLU A 6 2.15 9.43 -9.83
CA GLU A 6 1.38 9.69 -8.61
C GLU A 6 0.61 8.40 -8.28
N TYR A 7 1.27 7.52 -7.52
CA TYR A 7 0.77 6.27 -6.93
C TYR A 7 0.46 5.11 -7.89
N THR A 8 1.48 4.41 -8.40
CA THR A 8 1.28 3.07 -8.99
C THR A 8 1.04 2.02 -7.90
N PHE A 9 0.41 0.90 -8.28
CA PHE A 9 0.25 -0.25 -7.38
C PHE A 9 1.60 -0.75 -6.86
N GLU A 10 2.61 -0.87 -7.73
CA GLU A 10 3.93 -1.33 -7.31
C GLU A 10 4.58 -0.38 -6.30
N SER A 11 4.47 0.95 -6.49
CA SER A 11 5.02 1.93 -5.54
C SER A 11 4.26 1.94 -4.21
N ALA A 12 2.95 1.73 -4.21
CA ALA A 12 2.17 1.62 -2.98
C ALA A 12 2.52 0.35 -2.19
N LEU A 13 2.74 -0.76 -2.90
CA LEU A 13 3.18 -2.02 -2.30
C LEU A 13 4.59 -1.90 -1.71
N GLU A 14 5.54 -1.30 -2.42
CA GLU A 14 6.90 -1.06 -1.92
C GLU A 14 6.89 -0.20 -0.65
N GLN A 15 6.08 0.86 -0.61
CA GLN A 15 5.92 1.69 0.59
C GLN A 15 5.33 0.90 1.76
N LEU A 16 4.35 0.03 1.51
CA LEU A 16 3.76 -0.83 2.53
C LEU A 16 4.79 -1.80 3.11
N GLU A 17 5.65 -2.41 2.28
CA GLU A 17 6.74 -3.28 2.72
C GLU A 17 7.76 -2.53 3.60
N LEU A 18 8.11 -1.30 3.23
CA LEU A 18 8.99 -0.45 4.03
C LEU A 18 8.39 -0.12 5.40
N ILE A 19 7.09 0.19 5.44
CA ILE A 19 6.36 0.45 6.69
C ILE A 19 6.37 -0.78 7.59
N VAL A 20 6.06 -1.97 7.05
CA VAL A 20 6.09 -3.23 7.81
C VAL A 20 7.48 -3.46 8.38
N LYS A 21 8.52 -3.28 7.57
CA LYS A 21 9.91 -3.43 8.01
C LYS A 21 10.29 -2.44 9.12
N GLU A 22 9.80 -1.20 9.07
CA GLU A 22 10.02 -0.21 10.13
C GLU A 22 9.24 -0.56 11.40
N LEU A 23 8.00 -1.08 11.28
CA LEU A 23 7.18 -1.54 12.41
C LEU A 23 7.78 -2.77 13.11
N GLU A 24 8.42 -3.67 12.36
CA GLU A 24 9.12 -4.84 12.92
C GLU A 24 10.45 -4.49 13.59
N SER A 25 10.97 -3.29 13.36
CA SER A 25 12.21 -2.82 13.98
C SER A 25 12.01 -2.57 15.48
N SER A 26 12.89 -3.15 16.31
CA SER A 26 12.86 -2.97 17.77
C SER A 26 13.17 -1.53 18.25
N GLN A 27 13.42 -0.59 17.32
CA GLN A 27 13.75 0.81 17.60
C GLN A 27 12.57 1.77 17.34
N VAL A 28 11.42 1.26 16.86
CA VAL A 28 10.28 2.11 16.56
C VAL A 28 9.60 2.56 17.87
N THR A 29 9.32 3.86 17.98
CA THR A 29 8.63 4.40 19.15
C THR A 29 7.12 4.22 19.01
N LEU A 30 6.37 4.17 20.11
CA LEU A 30 4.91 4.03 20.08
C LEU A 30 4.23 5.08 19.19
N GLY A 31 4.65 6.35 19.29
CA GLY A 31 4.10 7.43 18.47
C GLY A 31 4.33 7.18 16.98
N ARG A 32 5.56 6.77 16.63
CA ARG A 32 5.91 6.41 15.26
C ARG A 32 5.16 5.17 14.77
N SER A 33 4.94 4.17 15.63
CA SER A 33 4.15 2.98 15.29
C SER A 33 2.72 3.34 14.90
N VAL A 34 2.10 4.31 15.57
CA VAL A 34 0.73 4.76 15.25
C VAL A 34 0.70 5.48 13.89
N GLU A 35 1.67 6.35 13.60
CA GLU A 35 1.80 7.01 12.31
C GLU A 35 1.98 6.00 11.16
N LEU A 36 2.94 5.08 11.32
CA LEU A 36 3.24 4.03 10.37
C LEU A 36 2.04 3.11 10.13
N TYR A 37 1.30 2.76 11.18
CA TYR A 37 0.09 1.96 11.06
C TYR A 37 -1.01 2.69 10.27
N SER A 38 -1.22 3.98 10.53
CA SER A 38 -2.21 4.78 9.79
C SER A 38 -1.88 4.83 8.30
N LEU A 39 -0.62 5.16 7.96
CA LEU A 39 -0.14 5.17 6.58
C LEU A 39 -0.23 3.78 5.93
N GLY A 40 0.18 2.74 6.65
CA GLY A 40 0.11 1.36 6.16
C GLY A 40 -1.32 0.92 5.87
N LYS A 41 -2.29 1.34 6.68
CA LYS A 41 -3.72 1.06 6.47
C LYS A 41 -4.25 1.75 5.20
N GLU A 42 -3.88 3.01 4.97
CA GLU A 42 -4.28 3.73 3.75
C GLU A 42 -3.71 3.08 2.49
N LEU A 43 -2.43 2.68 2.52
CA LEU A 43 -1.79 1.98 1.40
C LEU A 43 -2.39 0.60 1.16
N TYR A 44 -2.71 -0.14 2.22
CA TYR A 44 -3.39 -1.43 2.14
C TYR A 44 -4.78 -1.31 1.50
N GLU A 45 -5.57 -0.32 1.92
CA GLU A 45 -6.88 -0.05 1.32
C GLU A 45 -6.77 0.33 -0.16
N TYR A 46 -5.77 1.12 -0.53
CA TYR A 46 -5.49 1.43 -1.93
C TYR A 46 -5.16 0.17 -2.75
N CYS A 47 -4.23 -0.66 -2.28
CA CYS A 47 -3.82 -1.88 -2.97
C CYS A 47 -5.00 -2.85 -3.17
N ASN A 48 -5.81 -3.06 -2.12
CA ASN A 48 -6.99 -3.91 -2.22
C ASN A 48 -7.99 -3.37 -3.25
N LYS A 49 -8.25 -2.07 -3.25
CA LYS A 49 -9.17 -1.45 -4.20
C LYS A 49 -8.71 -1.65 -5.64
N VAL A 50 -7.41 -1.52 -5.91
CA VAL A 50 -6.85 -1.76 -7.24
C VAL A 50 -7.06 -3.22 -7.67
N ILE A 51 -6.87 -4.18 -6.75
CA ILE A 51 -7.10 -5.61 -7.02
C ILE A 51 -8.59 -5.87 -7.30
N GLU A 52 -9.49 -5.39 -6.45
CA GLU A 52 -10.95 -5.52 -6.63
C GLU A 52 -11.40 -4.94 -7.98
N ASP A 53 -10.91 -3.74 -8.35
CA ASP A 53 -11.22 -3.10 -9.63
C ASP A 53 -10.73 -3.91 -10.84
N ILE A 54 -9.66 -4.69 -10.70
CA ILE A 54 -9.14 -5.59 -11.74
C ILE A 54 -9.97 -6.86 -11.80
N GLU A 55 -10.29 -7.47 -10.67
CA GLU A 55 -11.11 -8.69 -10.57
C GLU A 55 -12.51 -8.47 -11.18
N LEU A 56 -13.17 -7.35 -10.83
CA LEU A 56 -14.47 -6.98 -11.40
C LEU A 56 -14.42 -6.83 -12.93
N LYS A 57 -13.32 -6.31 -13.49
CA LYS A 57 -13.15 -6.20 -14.95
C LYS A 57 -12.95 -7.54 -15.64
N ILE A 58 -12.43 -8.54 -14.93
CA ILE A 58 -12.25 -9.90 -15.44
C ILE A 58 -13.60 -10.64 -15.38
N GLU A 59 -14.35 -10.54 -14.28
CA GLU A 59 -15.67 -11.19 -14.16
C GLU A 59 -16.69 -10.72 -15.22
N ILE A 60 -16.66 -9.44 -15.64
CA ILE A 60 -17.56 -8.93 -16.68
C ILE A 60 -17.24 -9.49 -18.07
N LYS A 61 -16.08 -10.15 -18.24
CA LYS A 61 -15.56 -10.63 -19.53
C LYS A 61 -15.75 -12.12 -19.79
N GLU A 62 -16.31 -12.88 -18.84
CA GLU A 62 -16.72 -14.29 -19.03
C GLU A 62 -18.19 -14.44 -19.45
#